data_AF-A0A9P8JWC5-F1
#
_entry.id   AF-A0A9P8JWC5-F1
#
_cell.length_a   1.000
_cell.length_b   1.000
_cell.length_c   1.000
_cell.angle_alpha   90.00
_cell.angle_beta   90.00
_cell.angle_gamma   90.00
#
_symmetry.space_group_name_H-M   'P 1'
#
loop_
_entity.id
_entity.type
_entity.pdbx_description
1 polymer ?
#
loop_
_entity_poly.entity_id
_entity_poly.type
_entity_poly.pdbx_seq_one_letter_code
_entity_poly.pdbx_strand_id
1 'polypeptide(L)'
;GAVIGFITAVVCALLQDINEWLHIDDGLYVFKLHGIGGILGSFMTGIFANQSISALDGSSLYPGAYNGNGIQVAKQLAEIGAISAYSFVVSWILLMILKYIPGMHLRVDREAEIRGLDLDQFFDEEMDHWDLSPAGIDVMQSGPTAFTHGVAQTSEGSMTPNETTISVEKKK
;
A
#
# COMPACT_ATOMS: atom_id res chain seq x y z
N GLY A 1 -10.30 27.68 -11.42
CA GLY A 1 -10.33 26.31 -10.84
C GLY A 1 -11.21 25.37 -11.65
N ALA A 2 -12.52 25.60 -11.69
CA ALA A 2 -13.49 24.65 -12.27
C ALA A 2 -13.20 24.21 -13.72
N VAL A 3 -12.82 25.13 -14.61
CA VAL A 3 -12.49 24.81 -16.02
C VAL A 3 -11.25 23.89 -16.12
N ILE A 4 -10.24 24.14 -15.27
CA ILE A 4 -9.02 23.32 -15.21
C ILE A 4 -9.37 21.91 -14.75
N GLY A 5 -10.16 21.79 -13.67
CA GLY A 5 -10.62 20.50 -13.16
C GLY A 5 -11.44 19.71 -14.18
N PHE A 6 -12.35 20.36 -14.90
CA PHE A 6 -13.15 19.71 -15.94
C PHE A 6 -12.30 19.19 -17.10
N ILE A 7 -11.37 19.99 -17.62
CA ILE A 7 -10.49 19.57 -18.71
C ILE A 7 -9.59 18.42 -18.25
N THR A 8 -9.01 18.52 -17.04
CA THR A 8 -8.17 17.45 -16.49
C THR A 8 -8.96 16.15 -16.32
N ALA A 9 -10.20 16.21 -15.84
CA ALA A 9 -11.05 15.03 -15.69
C ALA A 9 -11.38 14.36 -17.03
N VAL A 10 -11.75 15.15 -18.06
CA VAL A 10 -12.04 14.63 -19.41
C VAL A 10 -10.81 13.97 -20.01
N VAL A 11 -9.64 14.61 -19.91
CA VAL A 11 -8.39 14.02 -20.43
C VAL A 11 -8.06 12.73 -19.69
N CYS A 12 -8.08 12.72 -18.35
CA CYS A 12 -7.81 11.50 -17.59
C CYS A 12 -8.77 10.34 -17.94
N ALA A 13 -10.04 10.63 -18.21
CA ALA A 13 -11.02 9.62 -18.63
C ALA A 13 -10.68 9.03 -20.01
N LEU A 14 -10.23 9.85 -20.98
CA LEU A 14 -9.82 9.38 -22.30
C LEU A 14 -8.56 8.52 -22.26
N LEU A 15 -7.71 8.69 -21.25
CA LEU A 15 -6.52 7.89 -21.12
C LEU A 15 -6.82 6.47 -20.65
N GLN A 16 -7.99 6.16 -20.12
CA GLN A 16 -8.30 4.89 -19.44
C GLN A 16 -7.99 3.66 -20.30
N ASP A 17 -8.32 3.70 -21.59
CA ASP A 17 -8.13 2.62 -22.57
C ASP A 17 -6.66 2.21 -22.76
N ILE A 18 -5.69 3.08 -22.45
CA ILE A 18 -4.26 2.79 -22.59
C ILE A 18 -3.80 1.67 -21.63
N ASN A 19 -4.55 1.41 -20.54
CA ASN A 19 -4.19 0.36 -19.58
C ASN A 19 -4.50 -1.04 -20.11
N GLU A 20 -5.61 -1.19 -20.85
CA GLU A 20 -5.92 -2.47 -21.51
C GLU A 20 -4.82 -2.88 -22.48
N TRP A 21 -4.13 -1.91 -23.06
CA TRP A 21 -3.05 -2.18 -24.00
C TRP A 21 -1.72 -2.54 -23.31
N LEU A 22 -1.45 -2.04 -22.10
CA LEU A 22 -0.13 -2.17 -21.47
C LEU A 22 0.02 -3.41 -20.58
N HIS A 23 -1.06 -4.12 -20.22
CA HIS A 23 -1.03 -5.37 -19.42
C HIS A 23 -0.19 -5.29 -18.12
N ILE A 24 0.02 -4.08 -17.60
CA ILE A 24 0.74 -3.79 -16.34
C ILE A 24 -0.18 -2.87 -15.53
N ASP A 25 -0.72 -3.37 -14.44
CA ASP A 25 -1.86 -2.80 -13.74
C ASP A 25 -1.57 -2.36 -12.29
N ASP A 26 -0.62 -3.00 -11.61
CA ASP A 26 -0.33 -2.80 -10.18
C ASP A 26 -0.17 -1.33 -9.72
N GLY A 27 0.35 -0.44 -10.56
CA GLY A 27 0.53 0.99 -10.23
C GLY A 27 0.04 1.98 -11.29
N LEU A 28 -0.40 1.47 -12.45
CA LEU A 28 -0.63 2.31 -13.61
C LEU A 28 -1.91 3.14 -13.48
N TYR A 29 -2.90 2.65 -12.74
CA TYR A 29 -4.14 3.40 -12.47
C TYR A 29 -3.91 4.64 -11.60
N VAL A 30 -3.14 4.50 -10.50
CA VAL A 30 -2.80 5.63 -9.62
C VAL A 30 -1.91 6.63 -10.34
N PHE A 31 -0.92 6.15 -11.11
CA PHE A 31 -0.05 7.01 -11.90
C PHE A 31 -0.82 7.82 -12.96
N LYS A 32 -1.83 7.24 -13.61
CA LYS A 32 -2.68 7.98 -14.54
C LYS A 32 -3.45 9.11 -13.85
N LEU A 33 -4.18 8.79 -12.78
CA LEU A 33 -5.07 9.78 -12.16
C LEU A 33 -4.28 10.88 -11.45
N HIS A 34 -3.23 10.52 -10.70
CA HIS A 34 -2.43 11.48 -9.92
C HIS A 34 -1.26 12.05 -10.71
N GLY A 35 -0.50 11.20 -11.42
CA GLY A 35 0.66 11.63 -12.18
C GLY A 35 0.25 12.49 -13.38
N ILE A 36 -0.55 11.94 -14.30
CA ILE A 36 -0.97 12.67 -15.51
C ILE A 36 -1.91 13.82 -15.16
N GLY A 37 -2.82 13.62 -14.21
CA GLY A 37 -3.68 14.68 -13.69
C GLY A 37 -2.88 15.86 -13.09
N GLY A 38 -1.83 15.56 -12.32
CA GLY A 38 -0.93 16.56 -11.73
C GLY A 38 -0.10 17.30 -12.77
N ILE A 39 0.42 16.61 -13.78
CA ILE A 39 1.16 17.21 -14.91
C ILE A 39 0.26 18.20 -15.66
N LEU A 40 -0.97 17.77 -16.00
CA LEU A 40 -1.91 18.57 -16.77
C LEU A 40 -2.40 19.78 -15.96
N GLY A 41 -2.69 19.61 -14.67
CA GLY A 41 -3.06 20.70 -13.77
C GLY A 41 -1.95 21.73 -13.59
N SER A 42 -0.70 21.27 -13.42
CA SER A 42 0.48 22.14 -13.29
C SER A 42 0.77 22.92 -14.58
N PHE A 43 0.60 22.27 -15.73
CA PHE A 43 0.72 22.91 -17.04
C PHE A 43 -0.34 23.99 -17.25
N MET A 44 -1.62 23.68 -16.98
CA MET A 44 -2.71 24.66 -17.08
C MET A 44 -2.54 25.81 -16.09
N THR A 45 -1.97 25.55 -14.91
CA THR A 45 -1.62 26.60 -13.93
C THR A 45 -0.59 27.56 -14.50
N GLY A 46 0.44 27.08 -15.21
CA GLY A 46 1.40 27.95 -15.89
C GLY A 46 0.77 28.87 -16.95
N ILE A 47 -0.31 28.40 -17.60
CA ILE A 47 -1.02 29.18 -18.63
C ILE A 47 -1.96 30.21 -18.00
N PHE A 48 -2.80 29.77 -17.05
CA PHE A 48 -3.89 30.57 -16.49
C PHE A 48 -3.55 31.29 -15.18
N ALA A 49 -2.31 31.21 -14.70
CA ALA A 49 -1.88 31.98 -13.53
C ALA A 49 -2.10 33.48 -13.76
N ASN A 50 -2.72 34.15 -12.78
CA ASN A 50 -3.04 35.56 -12.86
C ASN A 50 -2.40 36.31 -11.69
N GLN A 51 -1.72 37.40 -11.99
CA GLN A 51 -1.07 38.27 -11.00
C GLN A 51 -2.05 38.82 -9.97
N SER A 52 -3.30 39.13 -10.36
CA SER A 52 -4.30 39.65 -9.43
C SER A 52 -4.66 38.65 -8.34
N ILE A 53 -4.55 37.34 -8.61
CA ILE A 53 -4.76 36.28 -7.63
C ILE A 53 -3.51 36.10 -6.77
N SER A 54 -2.34 36.08 -7.40
CA SER A 54 -1.06 35.91 -6.71
C SER A 54 -0.73 37.08 -5.75
N ALA A 55 -1.12 38.30 -6.12
CA ALA A 55 -0.88 39.51 -5.34
C ALA A 55 -1.72 39.60 -4.05
N LEU A 56 -2.72 38.73 -3.89
CA LEU A 56 -3.48 38.62 -2.63
C LEU A 56 -2.59 38.21 -1.45
N ASP A 57 -1.46 37.56 -1.72
CA ASP A 57 -0.43 37.16 -0.76
C ASP A 57 0.53 38.32 -0.38
N GLY A 58 0.28 39.54 -0.88
CA GLY A 58 0.98 40.76 -0.45
C GLY A 58 2.40 40.97 -0.99
N SER A 59 3.02 39.96 -1.61
CA SER A 59 4.40 40.06 -2.15
C SER A 59 4.60 39.33 -3.48
N SER A 60 3.77 38.34 -3.78
CA SER A 60 3.99 37.37 -4.85
C SER A 60 3.36 37.86 -6.16
N LEU A 61 4.16 38.21 -7.18
CA LEU A 61 3.65 38.50 -8.53
C LEU A 61 4.06 37.40 -9.51
N TYR A 62 3.17 36.41 -9.69
CA TYR A 62 3.34 35.35 -10.68
C TYR A 62 2.37 35.53 -11.86
N PRO A 63 2.75 36.29 -12.92
CA PRO A 63 1.99 36.30 -14.16
C PRO A 63 2.15 34.96 -14.88
N GLY A 64 1.04 34.37 -15.30
CA GLY A 64 1.01 33.25 -16.23
C GLY A 64 1.15 33.69 -17.68
N ALA A 65 1.13 32.71 -18.59
CA ALA A 65 1.27 32.97 -20.02
C ALA A 65 0.15 33.88 -20.57
N TYR A 66 -1.07 33.77 -20.06
CA TYR A 66 -2.19 34.63 -20.44
C TYR A 66 -1.95 36.12 -20.12
N ASN A 67 -1.15 36.43 -19.10
CA ASN A 67 -0.77 37.78 -18.71
C ASN A 67 0.54 38.26 -19.39
N GLY A 68 1.00 37.56 -20.44
CA GLY A 68 2.19 37.94 -21.21
C GLY A 68 3.51 37.35 -20.70
N ASN A 69 3.50 36.50 -19.65
CA ASN A 69 4.70 35.85 -19.14
C ASN A 69 4.74 34.35 -19.50
N GLY A 70 5.15 34.07 -20.74
CA GLY A 70 5.33 32.69 -21.21
C GLY A 70 6.41 31.90 -20.46
N ILE A 71 7.34 32.58 -19.79
CA ILE A 71 8.38 31.95 -18.96
C ILE A 71 7.79 31.15 -17.80
N GLN A 72 6.59 31.52 -17.31
CA GLN A 72 5.95 30.80 -16.22
C GLN A 72 5.61 29.35 -16.61
N VAL A 73 5.22 29.11 -17.86
CA VAL A 73 4.96 27.74 -18.35
C VAL A 73 6.25 26.92 -18.38
N ALA A 74 7.37 27.52 -18.79
CA ALA A 74 8.66 26.84 -18.78
C ALA A 74 9.11 26.49 -17.34
N LYS A 75 8.84 27.37 -16.37
CA LYS A 75 9.11 27.08 -14.94
C LYS A 75 8.25 25.92 -14.43
N GLN A 76 6.96 25.88 -14.74
CA GLN A 76 6.10 24.75 -14.36
C GLN A 76 6.54 23.44 -15.03
N LEU A 77 6.99 23.49 -16.29
CA LEU A 77 7.52 22.30 -16.96
C LEU A 77 8.83 21.81 -16.34
N ALA A 78 9.71 22.73 -15.93
CA ALA A 78 10.93 22.37 -15.21
C ALA A 78 10.61 21.75 -13.84
N GLU A 79 9.63 22.29 -13.13
CA GLU A 79 9.13 21.75 -11.86
C GLU A 79 8.56 20.33 -12.04
N ILE A 80 7.67 20.13 -13.02
CA ILE A 80 7.11 18.83 -13.36
C ILE A 80 8.24 17.83 -13.65
N GLY A 81 9.22 18.23 -14.46
CA GLY A 81 10.35 17.37 -14.82
C GLY A 81 11.20 17.00 -13.60
N ALA A 82 11.51 17.97 -12.73
CA ALA A 82 12.29 17.75 -11.52
C ALA A 82 11.57 16.80 -10.54
N ILE A 83 10.29 17.03 -10.28
CA ILE A 83 9.48 16.20 -9.36
C ILE A 83 9.31 14.78 -9.92
N SER A 84 9.06 14.66 -11.23
CA SER A 84 8.89 13.37 -11.90
C SER A 84 10.18 12.57 -11.88
N ALA A 85 11.31 13.21 -12.22
CA ALA A 85 12.63 12.57 -12.18
C ALA A 85 13.01 12.14 -10.75
N TYR A 86 12.82 13.02 -9.77
CA TYR A 86 13.11 12.71 -8.37
C TYR A 86 12.27 11.53 -7.87
N SER A 87 10.94 11.59 -8.06
CA SER A 87 10.02 10.54 -7.61
C SER A 87 10.34 9.19 -8.26
N PHE A 88 10.64 9.18 -9.56
CA PHE A 88 10.99 7.97 -10.28
C PHE A 88 12.34 7.40 -9.81
N VAL A 89 13.38 8.22 -9.72
CA VAL A 89 14.73 7.78 -9.35
C VAL A 89 14.77 7.29 -7.90
N VAL A 90 14.16 8.03 -6.97
CA VAL A 90 14.14 7.63 -5.55
C VAL A 90 13.34 6.34 -5.38
N SER A 91 12.16 6.23 -5.99
CA SER A 91 11.37 4.99 -5.94
C SER A 91 12.13 3.81 -6.53
N TRP A 92 12.79 4.00 -7.67
CA TRP A 92 13.62 2.97 -8.30
C TRP A 92 14.76 2.50 -7.39
N ILE A 93 15.50 3.44 -6.79
CA ILE A 93 16.61 3.13 -5.87
C ILE A 93 16.08 2.36 -4.66
N LEU A 94 14.97 2.79 -4.07
CA LEU A 94 14.36 2.10 -2.93
C LEU A 94 13.95 0.68 -3.30
N LEU A 95 13.25 0.49 -4.43
CA LEU A 95 12.84 -0.84 -4.91
C LEU A 95 14.05 -1.76 -5.16
N MET A 96 15.15 -1.22 -5.68
CA MET A 96 16.39 -1.98 -5.84
C MET A 96 17.00 -2.37 -4.50
N ILE A 97 17.08 -1.44 -3.54
CA ILE A 97 17.61 -1.74 -2.19
C ILE A 97 16.77 -2.83 -1.52
N LEU A 98 15.45 -2.71 -1.55
CA LEU A 98 14.51 -3.69 -1.02
C LEU A 98 14.68 -5.08 -1.66
N LYS A 99 14.91 -5.14 -2.98
CA LYS A 99 15.16 -6.40 -3.69
C LYS A 99 16.44 -7.12 -3.25
N TYR A 100 17.47 -6.40 -2.80
CA TYR A 100 18.73 -7.03 -2.36
C TYR A 100 18.76 -7.39 -0.87
N ILE A 101 17.78 -6.97 -0.08
CA ILE A 101 17.70 -7.32 1.35
C ILE A 101 16.87 -8.61 1.51
N PRO A 102 17.48 -9.74 1.93
CA PRO A 102 16.74 -10.98 2.11
C PRO A 102 15.70 -10.83 3.22
N GLY A 103 14.44 -11.17 2.91
CA GLY A 103 13.31 -11.08 3.84
C GLY A 103 12.41 -9.85 3.67
N MET A 104 12.78 -8.89 2.82
CA MET A 104 12.00 -7.67 2.57
C MET A 104 11.58 -7.55 1.10
N HIS A 105 11.09 -8.65 0.53
CA HIS A 105 10.47 -8.62 -0.79
C HIS A 105 9.08 -7.99 -0.70
N LEU A 106 8.89 -6.86 -1.38
CA LEU A 106 7.58 -6.20 -1.53
C LEU A 106 6.57 -7.04 -2.32
N ARG A 107 7.05 -7.98 -3.14
CA ARG A 107 6.20 -8.90 -3.90
C ARG A 107 6.18 -10.25 -3.19
N VAL A 108 4.98 -10.71 -2.89
CA VAL A 108 4.74 -12.03 -2.31
C VAL A 108 5.09 -13.13 -3.32
N ASP A 109 5.52 -14.29 -2.83
CA ASP A 109 5.82 -15.43 -3.68
C ASP A 109 4.57 -15.89 -4.45
N ARG A 110 4.75 -16.40 -5.67
CA ARG A 110 3.64 -16.77 -6.56
C ARG A 110 2.68 -17.78 -5.93
N GLU A 111 3.16 -18.65 -5.04
CA GLU A 111 2.27 -19.58 -4.34
C GLU A 111 1.36 -18.90 -3.32
N ALA A 112 1.85 -17.89 -2.61
CA ALA A 112 1.03 -17.11 -1.68
C ALA A 112 0.11 -16.12 -2.43
N GLU A 113 0.50 -15.64 -3.61
CA GLU A 113 -0.37 -14.89 -4.53
C GLU A 113 -1.58 -15.73 -4.99
N ILE A 114 -1.39 -17.03 -5.27
CA ILE A 114 -2.46 -17.95 -5.66
C ILE A 114 -3.35 -18.35 -4.48
N ARG A 115 -2.78 -18.53 -3.28
CA ARG A 115 -3.55 -18.85 -2.06
C ARG A 115 -4.43 -17.68 -1.59
N GLY A 116 -4.13 -16.47 -2.06
CA GLY A 116 -4.84 -15.24 -1.70
C GLY A 116 -4.09 -14.49 -0.60
N LEU A 117 -3.84 -13.21 -0.84
CA LEU A 117 -3.08 -12.35 0.08
C LEU A 117 -3.77 -12.19 1.44
N ASP A 118 -5.11 -12.20 1.45
CA ASP A 118 -5.92 -12.07 2.66
C ASP A 118 -5.71 -13.26 3.61
N LEU A 119 -5.60 -14.47 3.08
CA LEU A 119 -5.31 -15.68 3.85
C LEU A 119 -3.86 -15.79 4.33
N ASP A 120 -2.91 -15.11 3.67
CA ASP A 120 -1.49 -15.13 4.04
C ASP A 120 -1.13 -14.01 5.03
N GLN A 121 -1.79 -12.84 4.91
CA GLN A 121 -1.51 -11.65 5.73
C GLN A 121 -2.48 -11.43 6.88
N PHE A 122 -3.75 -11.88 6.77
CA PHE A 122 -4.81 -11.61 7.75
C PHE A 122 -5.42 -12.89 8.36
N PHE A 123 -4.76 -14.04 8.23
CA PHE A 123 -5.26 -15.34 8.69
C PHE A 123 -5.76 -15.33 10.15
N ASP A 124 -5.05 -14.64 11.05
CA ASP A 124 -5.36 -14.58 12.49
C ASP A 124 -6.51 -13.62 12.83
N GLU A 125 -6.86 -12.66 11.97
CA GLU A 125 -7.97 -11.72 12.24
C GLU A 125 -9.31 -12.21 11.69
N GLU A 126 -9.30 -13.07 10.68
CA GLU A 126 -10.54 -13.62 10.12
C GLU A 126 -11.17 -14.72 11.00
N MET A 127 -10.35 -15.41 11.81
CA MET A 127 -10.77 -16.49 12.73
C MET A 127 -11.52 -15.98 13.98
N ASP A 128 -11.50 -14.68 14.28
CA ASP A 128 -12.14 -14.12 15.50
C ASP A 128 -13.52 -13.49 15.22
N HIS A 129 -13.86 -13.19 13.96
CA HIS A 129 -15.07 -12.39 13.63
C HIS A 129 -16.32 -13.19 13.25
N TRP A 130 -16.25 -14.53 13.22
CA TRP A 130 -17.43 -15.39 13.00
C TRP A 130 -17.81 -16.27 14.21
N ASP A 131 -17.10 -16.20 15.35
CA ASP A 131 -17.51 -16.88 16.59
C ASP A 131 -18.61 -16.11 17.37
N LEU A 132 -19.59 -15.60 16.63
CA LEU A 132 -20.88 -15.14 17.16
C LEU A 132 -21.99 -16.12 16.80
N SER A 133 -21.73 -17.43 16.97
CA SER A 133 -22.81 -18.42 17.07
C SER A 133 -23.17 -18.62 18.56
N PRO A 134 -24.30 -18.06 19.06
CA PRO A 134 -24.76 -18.32 20.40
C PRO A 134 -25.45 -19.70 20.44
N ALA A 135 -24.71 -20.77 20.20
CA ALA A 135 -25.11 -22.14 20.54
C ALA A 135 -23.96 -23.11 20.24
N GLY A 136 -23.45 -23.73 21.30
CA GLY A 136 -22.34 -24.67 21.23
C GLY A 136 -22.54 -25.79 20.20
N ILE A 137 -21.56 -25.91 19.31
CA ILE A 137 -21.28 -27.11 18.54
C ILE A 137 -19.76 -27.27 18.55
N ASP A 138 -19.25 -28.15 19.40
CA ASP A 138 -17.86 -28.60 19.38
C ASP A 138 -17.60 -29.39 18.10
N VAL A 139 -17.16 -28.70 17.05
CA VAL A 139 -16.59 -29.35 15.86
C VAL A 139 -15.11 -29.59 16.13
N MET A 140 -14.83 -30.73 16.75
CA MET A 140 -13.50 -31.30 16.87
C MET A 140 -12.98 -31.63 15.46
N GLN A 141 -12.14 -30.75 14.89
CA GLN A 141 -11.42 -31.03 13.65
C GLN A 141 -9.91 -30.81 13.85
N SER A 142 -9.20 -31.93 13.89
CA SER A 142 -7.74 -32.03 13.99
C SER A 142 -7.04 -31.42 12.78
N GLY A 143 -6.36 -30.29 12.97
CA GLY A 143 -5.42 -29.72 12.00
C GLY A 143 -4.00 -30.29 12.14
N PRO A 144 -3.18 -30.28 11.07
CA PRO A 144 -1.82 -30.81 11.10
C PRO A 144 -0.90 -29.91 11.92
N THR A 145 -0.02 -30.55 12.69
CA THR A 145 0.97 -29.98 13.60
C THR A 145 1.77 -28.84 12.97
N ALA A 146 1.63 -27.64 13.54
CA ALA A 146 2.51 -26.51 13.30
C ALA A 146 3.96 -26.87 13.65
N PHE A 147 4.84 -26.87 12.65
CA PHE A 147 6.28 -26.82 12.88
C PHE A 147 6.63 -25.37 13.22
N THR A 148 6.72 -25.05 14.51
CA THR A 148 7.28 -23.77 14.98
C THR A 148 8.75 -23.95 15.34
N HIS A 149 9.56 -22.99 14.92
CA HIS A 149 10.99 -22.93 15.19
C HIS A 149 11.27 -22.91 16.70
N GLY A 150 12.01 -23.91 17.16
CA GLY A 150 12.95 -23.84 18.28
C GLY A 150 12.46 -23.23 19.60
N VAL A 151 11.86 -24.05 20.45
CA VAL A 151 12.08 -24.12 21.91
C VAL A 151 11.45 -25.44 22.37
N ALA A 152 12.26 -26.33 22.94
CA ALA A 152 11.78 -27.59 23.50
C ALA A 152 10.97 -27.30 24.78
N GLN A 153 9.64 -27.44 24.73
CA GLN A 153 8.81 -27.48 25.93
C GLN A 153 8.63 -28.92 26.37
N THR A 154 9.29 -29.25 27.48
CA THR A 154 9.15 -30.50 28.23
C THR A 154 7.73 -30.68 28.72
N SER A 155 7.15 -31.85 28.46
CA SER A 155 5.83 -32.26 28.92
C SER A 155 5.78 -32.40 30.44
N GLU A 156 5.03 -31.54 31.12
CA GLU A 156 4.56 -31.80 32.48
C GLU A 156 3.03 -31.86 32.47
N GLY A 157 2.51 -33.08 32.52
CA GLY A 157 1.09 -33.35 32.76
C GLY A 157 0.73 -33.00 34.20
N SER A 158 -0.10 -31.98 34.38
CA SER A 158 -0.65 -31.58 35.67
C SER A 158 -1.90 -32.42 35.98
N MET A 159 -1.72 -33.49 36.75
CA MET A 159 -2.79 -34.32 37.32
C MET A 159 -3.21 -33.74 38.68
N THR A 160 -4.51 -33.51 38.87
CA THR A 160 -5.10 -32.99 40.12
C THR A 160 -5.12 -34.05 41.24
N PRO A 161 -5.05 -33.64 42.53
CA PRO A 161 -4.80 -34.56 43.64
C PRO A 161 -6.10 -35.13 44.17
N ASN A 162 -6.14 -36.45 44.39
CA ASN A 162 -7.16 -37.05 45.26
C ASN A 162 -6.53 -38.08 46.21
N GLU A 163 -7.03 -38.06 47.43
CA GLU A 163 -6.47 -38.56 48.68
C GLU A 163 -6.24 -40.09 48.78
N THR A 164 -5.20 -40.41 49.58
CA THR A 164 -5.12 -41.51 50.56
C THR A 164 -5.22 -42.96 50.07
N THR A 165 -4.12 -43.72 50.16
CA THR A 165 -3.96 -44.88 51.10
C THR A 165 -2.52 -45.43 51.08
N ILE A 166 -2.05 -45.69 52.29
CA ILE A 166 -0.75 -46.18 52.77
C ILE A 166 -0.40 -47.57 52.22
N SER A 167 0.86 -47.83 51.85
CA SER A 167 1.68 -48.94 52.39
C SER A 167 3.12 -48.95 51.86
N VAL A 168 4.03 -49.10 52.82
CA VAL A 168 5.49 -49.15 52.73
C VAL A 168 5.94 -50.53 52.25
N GLU A 169 6.83 -50.61 51.26
CA GLU A 169 7.72 -51.77 51.13
C GLU A 169 9.11 -51.36 50.61
N LYS A 170 10.10 -51.51 51.49
CA LYS A 170 11.53 -51.35 51.20
C LYS A 170 12.04 -52.60 50.47
N LYS A 171 12.65 -52.41 49.30
CA LYS A 171 13.46 -53.44 48.64
C LYS A 171 14.91 -53.33 49.10
N LYS A 172 15.46 -54.45 49.58
CA LYS A 172 16.89 -54.75 49.50
C LYS A 172 17.12 -55.60 48.25
#